data_AF-A0A182TJR6-F1
#
_entry.id   AF-A0A182TJR6-F1
#
_cell.length_a   1.000
_cell.length_b   1.000
_cell.length_c   1.000
_cell.angle_alpha   90.00
_cell.angle_beta   90.00
_cell.angle_gamma   90.00
#
_symmetry.space_group_name_H-M   'P 1'
#
loop_
_entity.id
_entity.type
_entity.pdbx_description
1 polymer ?
#
loop_
_entity_poly.entity_id
_entity_poly.type
_entity_poly.pdbx_seq_one_letter_code
_entity_poly.pdbx_strand_id
1 'polypeptide(L)'
;MVQIQQFMVVSYVHHCGGTLVTSRCILTAAHCAVESLKLRAIAGTVWRDSETLGQRRPIMRLMAHESYVQDGTTQPYDIALALVEEPFDVDGRAIAVIALMPDYYDPPGVMDVLGFGKIDHDDTLPDRLRVVECRLHAVEDCQKHPSEGTLCVGNPGATACQGDSGGPVVGRIDGSDWLVGVVSFGMKSCGTGPIICTDVRMYREWIGQRVLDLSVWSEENKADTMIDVYVQHYL
;
A
#
# COMPACT_ATOMS: atom_id res chain seq x y z
N MET A 1 -1.08 7.48 4.21
CA MET A 1 -1.64 6.12 4.36
C MET A 1 -3.04 6.07 3.75
N VAL A 2 -3.34 4.99 3.03
CA VAL A 2 -4.62 4.69 2.37
C VAL A 2 -5.11 3.33 2.87
N GLN A 3 -6.40 3.20 3.14
CA GLN A 3 -7.03 1.90 3.32
C GLN A 3 -7.52 1.37 1.99
N ILE A 4 -7.20 0.12 1.66
CA ILE A 4 -7.83 -0.64 0.59
C ILE A 4 -8.88 -1.53 1.24
N GLN A 5 -10.13 -1.32 0.88
CA GLN A 5 -11.26 -2.08 1.39
C GLN A 5 -11.91 -2.89 0.29
N GLN A 6 -12.35 -4.09 0.64
CA GLN A 6 -13.08 -4.98 -0.25
C GLN A 6 -14.53 -5.14 0.22
N PHE A 7 -15.46 -5.25 -0.72
CA PHE A 7 -16.85 -5.53 -0.39
C PHE A 7 -17.05 -7.02 -0.10
N MET A 8 -17.45 -7.34 1.14
CA MET A 8 -17.71 -8.70 1.61
C MET A 8 -19.18 -8.83 2.01
N VAL A 9 -19.93 -9.69 1.30
CA VAL A 9 -21.33 -10.07 1.53
C VAL A 9 -22.33 -8.89 1.59
N VAL A 10 -22.22 -8.00 2.58
CA VAL A 10 -23.09 -6.84 2.82
C VAL A 10 -22.35 -5.53 3.11
N SER A 11 -21.03 -5.53 3.30
CA SER A 11 -20.29 -4.34 3.76
C SER A 11 -18.86 -4.30 3.22
N TYR A 12 -18.27 -3.10 3.18
CA TYR A 12 -16.83 -2.96 2.96
C TYR A 12 -16.06 -3.30 4.23
N VAL A 13 -14.98 -4.05 4.09
CA VAL A 13 -14.05 -4.38 5.18
C VAL A 13 -12.63 -4.00 4.80
N HIS A 14 -11.85 -3.56 5.79
CA HIS A 14 -10.42 -3.33 5.62
C HIS A 14 -9.72 -4.62 5.17
N HIS A 15 -8.94 -4.52 4.09
CA HIS A 15 -8.21 -5.63 3.50
C HIS A 15 -6.70 -5.41 3.61
N CYS A 16 -6.24 -4.28 3.06
CA CYS A 16 -4.83 -3.91 3.04
C CYS A 16 -4.62 -2.41 3.20
N GLY A 17 -3.39 -2.05 3.50
CA GLY A 17 -2.88 -0.69 3.40
C GLY A 17 -2.45 -0.28 1.99
N GLY A 18 -2.09 0.98 1.85
CA GLY A 18 -1.55 1.56 0.64
C GLY A 18 -1.02 2.96 0.86
N THR A 19 -0.37 3.50 -0.18
CA THR A 19 0.29 4.80 -0.13
C THR A 19 0.01 5.58 -1.40
N LEU A 20 -0.47 6.83 -1.29
CA LEU A 20 -0.62 7.70 -2.46
C LEU A 20 0.75 8.11 -2.99
N VAL A 21 1.06 7.69 -4.22
CA VAL A 21 2.24 8.10 -4.97
C VAL A 21 1.89 9.14 -6.05
N THR A 22 0.61 9.19 -6.43
CA THR A 22 -0.01 10.32 -7.13
C THR A 22 -1.42 10.55 -6.54
N SER A 23 -2.16 11.55 -7.02
CA SER A 23 -3.56 11.74 -6.59
C SER A 23 -4.50 10.62 -7.04
N ARG A 24 -4.08 9.75 -7.98
CA ARG A 24 -4.88 8.63 -8.50
C ARG A 24 -4.24 7.25 -8.29
N CYS A 25 -2.94 7.19 -8.03
CA CYS A 25 -2.20 5.93 -7.93
C CYS A 25 -1.81 5.67 -6.48
N ILE A 26 -2.15 4.47 -6.02
CA ILE A 26 -1.85 3.95 -4.70
C ILE A 26 -0.85 2.82 -4.86
N LEU A 27 0.32 2.92 -4.22
CA LEU A 27 1.25 1.82 -4.09
C LEU A 27 0.84 0.92 -2.92
N THR A 28 0.83 -0.38 -3.13
CA THR A 28 0.47 -1.41 -2.15
C THR A 28 1.26 -2.69 -2.41
N ALA A 29 1.01 -3.77 -1.66
CA ALA A 29 1.65 -5.06 -1.86
C ALA A 29 0.94 -5.88 -2.95
N ALA A 30 1.66 -6.74 -3.67
CA ALA A 30 1.07 -7.57 -4.71
C ALA A 30 0.09 -8.61 -4.16
N HIS A 31 0.37 -9.18 -2.98
CA HIS A 31 -0.53 -10.13 -2.35
C HIS A 31 -1.87 -9.51 -1.89
N CYS A 32 -1.95 -8.18 -1.85
CA CYS A 32 -3.21 -7.47 -1.63
C CYS A 32 -4.10 -7.44 -2.88
N ALA A 33 -3.56 -7.78 -4.05
CA ALA A 33 -4.29 -7.88 -5.31
C ALA A 33 -5.20 -9.11 -5.35
N VAL A 34 -6.34 -8.99 -4.69
CA VAL A 34 -7.41 -9.99 -4.69
C VAL A 34 -8.34 -9.79 -5.88
N GLU A 35 -8.83 -10.90 -6.43
CA GLU A 35 -9.94 -10.88 -7.39
C GLU A 35 -11.24 -10.56 -6.64
N SER A 36 -11.52 -9.26 -6.49
CA SER A 36 -12.78 -8.76 -5.93
C SER A 36 -13.46 -7.82 -6.92
N LEU A 37 -14.76 -8.01 -7.11
CA LEU A 37 -15.57 -7.19 -8.02
C LEU A 37 -15.75 -5.75 -7.53
N LYS A 38 -15.49 -5.47 -6.25
CA LYS A 38 -15.70 -4.15 -5.64
C LYS A 38 -14.62 -3.84 -4.60
N LEU A 39 -13.63 -3.07 -5.04
CA LEU A 39 -12.58 -2.50 -4.20
C LEU A 39 -12.74 -0.98 -4.09
N ARG A 40 -12.45 -0.43 -2.92
CA ARG A 40 -12.39 1.03 -2.70
C ARG A 40 -11.16 1.41 -1.91
N ALA A 41 -10.65 2.61 -2.18
CA ALA A 41 -9.59 3.26 -1.44
C ALA A 41 -10.14 4.35 -0.52
N ILE A 42 -9.58 4.49 0.68
CA ILE A 42 -9.94 5.55 1.64
C ILE A 42 -8.70 6.27 2.12
N ALA A 43 -8.68 7.60 1.99
CA ALA A 43 -7.60 8.46 2.47
C ALA A 43 -8.15 9.63 3.31
N GLY A 44 -7.33 10.24 4.16
CA GLY A 44 -7.73 11.41 4.95
C GLY A 44 -8.52 11.10 6.21
N THR A 45 -8.38 9.89 6.75
CA THR A 45 -8.97 9.49 8.04
C THR A 45 -8.00 8.61 8.81
N VAL A 46 -8.03 8.73 10.14
CA VAL A 46 -7.33 7.84 11.07
C VAL A 46 -8.25 6.76 11.63
N TRP A 47 -9.53 6.73 11.24
CA TRP A 47 -10.51 5.75 11.71
C TRP A 47 -10.75 4.68 10.65
N ARG A 48 -10.63 3.41 11.04
CA ARG A 48 -10.77 2.24 10.14
C ARG A 48 -12.17 2.16 9.55
N ASP A 49 -13.19 2.13 10.41
CA ASP A 49 -14.57 1.83 10.02
C ASP A 49 -15.46 3.09 9.96
N SER A 50 -14.87 4.28 9.87
CA SER A 50 -15.68 5.48 9.66
C SER A 50 -16.24 5.46 8.24
N GLU A 51 -17.55 5.68 8.08
CA GLU A 51 -18.19 5.91 6.77
C GLU A 51 -18.34 7.39 6.43
N THR A 52 -18.03 8.29 7.36
CA THR A 52 -18.23 9.74 7.19
C THR A 52 -16.93 10.53 7.07
N LEU A 53 -15.82 10.01 7.59
CA LEU A 53 -14.52 10.67 7.56
C LEU A 53 -13.68 10.19 6.38
N GLY A 54 -12.83 11.07 5.84
CA GLY A 54 -11.96 10.78 4.70
C GLY A 54 -12.68 10.75 3.35
N GLN A 55 -11.88 10.73 2.29
CA GLN A 55 -12.34 10.60 0.91
C GLN A 55 -12.34 9.12 0.52
N ARG A 56 -13.38 8.70 -0.20
CA ARG A 56 -13.53 7.35 -0.74
C ARG A 56 -13.46 7.41 -2.26
N ARG A 57 -12.74 6.47 -2.86
CA ARG A 57 -12.65 6.33 -4.32
C ARG A 57 -12.75 4.87 -4.73
N PRO A 58 -13.61 4.51 -5.69
CA PRO A 58 -13.57 3.18 -6.31
C PRO A 58 -12.18 2.91 -6.91
N ILE A 59 -11.68 1.68 -6.72
CA ILE A 59 -10.47 1.22 -7.39
C ILE A 59 -10.90 0.56 -8.71
N MET A 60 -10.47 1.13 -9.82
CA MET A 60 -10.82 0.62 -11.16
C MET A 60 -9.88 -0.50 -11.61
N ARG A 61 -8.62 -0.44 -11.16
CA ARG A 61 -7.59 -1.36 -11.60
C ARG A 61 -6.57 -1.57 -10.50
N LEU A 62 -6.12 -2.81 -10.33
CA LEU A 62 -5.07 -3.19 -9.41
C LEU A 62 -4.07 -4.06 -10.18
N MET A 63 -2.82 -3.61 -10.28
CA MET A 63 -1.77 -4.22 -11.08
C MET A 63 -0.62 -4.67 -10.17
N ALA A 64 -0.56 -5.97 -9.91
CA ALA A 64 0.61 -6.60 -9.29
C ALA A 64 1.80 -6.61 -10.25
N HIS A 65 3.01 -6.60 -9.69
CA HIS A 65 4.23 -6.82 -10.45
C HIS A 65 4.17 -8.17 -11.18
N GLU A 66 4.58 -8.21 -12.44
CA GLU A 66 4.41 -9.36 -13.34
C GLU A 66 5.17 -10.61 -12.87
N SER A 67 6.28 -10.40 -12.17
CA SER A 67 7.11 -11.46 -11.59
C SER A 67 6.64 -11.93 -10.20
N TYR A 68 5.58 -11.33 -9.64
CA TYR A 68 5.03 -11.78 -8.36
C TYR A 68 4.32 -13.13 -8.51
N VAL A 69 4.61 -14.06 -7.60
CA VAL A 69 3.97 -15.38 -7.55
C VAL A 69 3.22 -15.53 -6.23
N GLN A 70 1.91 -15.72 -6.31
CA GLN A 70 1.06 -15.88 -5.14
C GLN A 70 1.03 -17.35 -4.67
N ASP A 71 2.03 -17.75 -3.88
CA ASP A 71 2.16 -19.10 -3.32
C ASP A 71 2.10 -19.15 -1.78
N GLY A 72 1.94 -17.99 -1.13
CA GLY A 72 1.86 -17.86 0.33
C GLY A 72 3.22 -17.88 1.05
N THR A 73 4.33 -17.69 0.33
CA THR A 73 5.67 -17.55 0.90
C THR A 73 6.18 -16.09 0.78
N THR A 74 7.24 -15.76 1.52
CA THR A 74 7.94 -14.48 1.35
C THR A 74 8.60 -14.47 -0.02
N GLN A 75 8.20 -13.57 -0.90
CA GLN A 75 8.67 -13.52 -2.28
C GLN A 75 9.18 -12.12 -2.64
N PRO A 76 10.18 -12.01 -3.53
CA PRO A 76 10.47 -10.75 -4.19
C PRO A 76 9.25 -10.29 -4.99
N TYR A 77 9.26 -9.03 -5.44
CA TYR A 77 8.22 -8.46 -6.28
C TYR A 77 6.85 -8.30 -5.62
N ASP A 78 6.75 -8.35 -4.29
CA ASP A 78 5.49 -8.11 -3.57
C ASP A 78 5.11 -6.62 -3.56
N ILE A 79 4.75 -6.12 -4.75
CA ILE A 79 4.40 -4.73 -5.02
C ILE A 79 3.32 -4.62 -6.10
N ALA A 80 2.39 -3.70 -5.90
CA ALA A 80 1.29 -3.43 -6.82
C ALA A 80 0.90 -1.95 -6.85
N LEU A 81 0.24 -1.55 -7.94
CA LEU A 81 -0.39 -0.24 -8.08
C LEU A 81 -1.89 -0.37 -8.23
N ALA A 82 -2.64 0.38 -7.41
CA ALA A 82 -4.07 0.57 -7.56
C ALA A 82 -4.37 1.93 -8.20
N LEU A 83 -5.19 1.95 -9.24
CA LEU A 83 -5.70 3.15 -9.87
C LEU A 83 -7.14 3.41 -9.42
N VAL A 84 -7.40 4.61 -8.92
CA VAL A 84 -8.75 5.04 -8.55
C VAL A 84 -9.46 5.83 -9.66
N GLU A 85 -10.78 5.75 -9.65
CA GLU A 85 -11.67 6.37 -10.66
C GLU A 85 -11.54 7.89 -10.72
N GLU A 86 -11.55 8.53 -9.55
CA GLU A 86 -11.40 9.96 -9.40
C GLU A 86 -10.17 10.28 -8.54
N PRO A 87 -9.50 11.43 -8.78
CA PRO A 87 -8.35 11.80 -7.98
C PRO A 87 -8.81 12.11 -6.55
N PHE A 88 -7.93 11.86 -5.60
CA PHE A 88 -8.05 12.42 -4.26
C PHE A 88 -7.77 13.92 -4.29
N ASP A 89 -8.52 14.69 -3.52
CA ASP A 89 -8.23 16.10 -3.29
C ASP A 89 -7.08 16.19 -2.28
N VAL A 90 -5.86 16.35 -2.78
CA VAL A 90 -4.61 16.39 -2.00
C VAL A 90 -4.46 17.77 -1.38
N ASP A 91 -4.53 17.86 -0.06
CA ASP A 91 -4.42 19.10 0.72
C ASP A 91 -3.04 19.30 1.39
N GLY A 92 -2.18 18.28 1.33
CA GLY A 92 -0.87 18.26 1.99
C GLY A 92 -0.93 18.19 3.52
N ARG A 93 -2.12 17.93 4.09
CA ARG A 93 -2.36 17.83 5.54
C ARG A 93 -3.00 16.50 5.90
N ALA A 94 -4.27 16.32 5.57
CA ALA A 94 -4.98 15.07 5.79
C ALA A 94 -4.67 14.05 4.69
N ILE A 95 -4.47 14.54 3.46
CA ILE A 95 -4.18 13.74 2.27
C ILE A 95 -2.97 14.34 1.58
N ALA A 96 -1.89 13.56 1.51
CA ALA A 96 -0.65 13.91 0.85
C ALA A 96 -0.19 12.75 -0.04
N VAL A 97 0.50 13.10 -1.12
CA VAL A 97 1.34 12.16 -1.88
C VAL A 97 2.73 12.14 -1.26
N ILE A 98 3.40 11.00 -1.30
CA ILE A 98 4.77 10.87 -0.81
C ILE A 98 5.71 10.44 -1.93
N ALA A 99 6.91 11.03 -1.95
CA ALA A 99 7.92 10.69 -2.92
C ALA A 99 8.56 9.33 -2.58
N LEU A 100 8.83 8.54 -3.62
CA LEU A 100 9.60 7.31 -3.50
C LEU A 100 11.04 7.65 -3.11
N MET A 101 11.62 6.93 -2.15
CA MET A 101 13.03 7.12 -1.79
C MET A 101 13.94 6.80 -2.99
N PRO A 102 14.90 7.67 -3.34
CA PRO A 102 15.83 7.37 -4.42
C PRO A 102 16.83 6.29 -4.02
N ASP A 103 17.40 5.63 -5.03
CA ASP A 103 18.35 4.53 -4.89
C ASP A 103 19.76 4.96 -4.44
N TYR A 104 20.13 6.22 -4.64
CA TYR A 104 21.40 6.79 -4.20
C TYR A 104 21.46 7.15 -2.71
N TYR A 105 20.34 7.06 -1.97
CA TYR A 105 20.33 7.16 -0.51
C TYR A 105 20.26 5.78 0.14
N ASP A 106 20.97 5.63 1.24
CA ASP A 106 20.76 4.52 2.16
C ASP A 106 19.47 4.74 2.96
N PRO A 107 18.75 3.67 3.34
CA PRO A 107 17.58 3.82 4.19
C PRO A 107 17.98 4.38 5.56
N PRO A 108 17.16 5.27 6.14
CA PRO A 108 17.47 5.80 7.46
C PRO A 108 17.39 4.68 8.49
N GLY A 109 18.24 4.75 9.53
CA GLY A 109 18.27 3.71 10.57
C GLY A 109 17.00 3.62 11.42
N VAL A 110 16.13 4.62 11.34
CA VAL A 110 14.83 4.69 12.03
C VAL A 110 13.75 5.08 11.02
N MET A 111 12.64 4.35 11.04
CA MET A 111 11.52 4.50 10.11
C MET A 111 10.19 4.27 10.82
N ASP A 112 9.12 4.87 10.31
CA ASP A 112 7.76 4.66 10.77
C ASP A 112 7.03 3.65 9.90
N VAL A 113 6.41 2.66 10.52
CA VAL A 113 5.48 1.72 9.87
C VAL A 113 4.06 2.10 10.26
N LEU A 114 3.18 2.28 9.27
CA LEU A 114 1.81 2.73 9.48
C LEU A 114 0.81 1.69 9.00
N GLY A 115 -0.24 1.44 9.79
CA GLY A 115 -1.24 0.45 9.42
C GLY A 115 -2.47 0.37 10.32
N PHE A 116 -3.45 -0.39 9.82
CA PHE A 116 -4.70 -0.75 10.51
C PHE A 116 -4.78 -2.26 10.76
N GLY A 117 -3.65 -2.95 10.64
CA GLY A 117 -3.56 -4.38 10.87
C GLY A 117 -3.71 -4.74 12.34
N LYS A 118 -3.92 -6.02 12.55
CA LYS A 118 -4.19 -6.64 13.86
C LYS A 118 -3.11 -6.26 14.88
N ILE A 119 -3.51 -6.04 16.12
CA ILE A 119 -2.60 -5.62 17.20
C ILE A 119 -2.23 -6.75 18.17
N ASP A 120 -2.87 -7.91 18.04
CA ASP A 120 -2.67 -9.07 18.91
C ASP A 120 -2.91 -10.39 18.17
N HIS A 121 -2.71 -11.50 18.90
CA HIS A 121 -2.97 -12.86 18.43
C HIS A 121 -4.47 -13.21 18.40
N ASP A 122 -5.34 -12.36 18.96
CA ASP A 122 -6.78 -12.58 19.09
C ASP A 122 -7.57 -11.99 17.92
N ASP A 123 -6.88 -11.65 16.83
CA ASP A 123 -7.45 -11.08 15.62
C ASP A 123 -8.10 -9.69 15.79
N THR A 124 -7.73 -8.97 16.86
CA THR A 124 -8.26 -7.62 17.10
C THR A 124 -7.65 -6.63 16.12
N LEU A 125 -8.47 -6.03 15.26
CA LEU A 125 -8.08 -4.88 14.44
C LEU A 125 -8.22 -3.59 15.26
N PRO A 126 -7.29 -2.63 15.18
CA PRO A 126 -7.38 -1.35 15.87
C PRO A 126 -8.35 -0.40 15.15
N ASP A 127 -9.24 0.25 15.90
CA ASP A 127 -10.21 1.20 15.31
C ASP A 127 -9.54 2.46 14.75
N ARG A 128 -8.33 2.76 15.23
CA ARG A 128 -7.52 3.89 14.81
C ARG A 128 -6.20 3.44 14.20
N LEU A 129 -5.74 4.22 13.21
CA LEU A 129 -4.43 4.08 12.58
C LEU A 129 -3.35 3.98 13.65
N ARG A 130 -2.48 2.99 13.50
CA ARG A 130 -1.29 2.82 14.33
C ARG A 130 -0.06 3.25 13.55
N VAL A 131 0.90 3.77 14.30
CA VAL A 131 2.24 4.13 13.83
C VAL A 131 3.22 3.51 14.80
N VAL A 132 4.21 2.81 14.28
CA VAL A 132 5.26 2.19 15.07
C VAL A 132 6.60 2.60 14.50
N GLU A 133 7.44 3.18 15.35
CA GLU A 133 8.84 3.44 15.03
C GLU A 133 9.61 2.10 15.05
N CYS A 134 10.32 1.82 13.97
CA CYS A 134 11.09 0.60 13.75
C CYS A 134 12.52 0.95 13.32
N ARG A 135 13.48 0.09 13.69
CA ARG A 135 14.88 0.22 13.23
C ARG A 135 15.13 -0.66 12.03
N LEU A 136 15.99 -0.20 11.12
CA LEU A 136 16.49 -1.04 10.02
C LEU A 136 17.33 -2.18 10.59
N HIS A 137 17.09 -3.41 10.11
CA HIS A 137 17.90 -4.59 10.39
C HIS A 137 18.84 -4.87 9.22
N ALA A 138 19.95 -5.56 9.51
CA ALA A 138 20.78 -6.11 8.45
C ALA A 138 19.97 -7.13 7.64
N VAL A 139 20.29 -7.26 6.35
CA VAL A 139 19.57 -8.16 5.44
C VAL A 139 19.66 -9.60 5.94
N GLU A 140 20.78 -9.98 6.55
CA GLU A 140 21.01 -11.30 7.15
C GLU A 140 20.14 -11.57 8.38
N ASP A 141 19.68 -10.52 9.06
CA ASP A 141 18.80 -10.59 10.23
C ASP A 141 17.32 -10.65 9.84
N CYS A 142 16.99 -10.47 8.56
CA CYS A 142 15.69 -10.83 8.00
C CYS A 142 15.46 -12.34 8.17
N GLN A 143 14.61 -12.71 9.12
CA GLN A 143 14.27 -14.12 9.34
C GLN A 143 13.69 -14.73 8.04
N LYS A 144 14.25 -15.88 7.63
CA LYS A 144 13.95 -16.61 6.38
C LYS A 144 14.30 -15.83 5.10
N HIS A 145 15.53 -16.03 4.63
CA HIS A 145 16.01 -15.77 3.28
C HIS A 145 15.54 -14.43 2.68
N PRO A 146 16.24 -13.32 2.99
CA PRO A 146 16.02 -12.06 2.28
C PRO A 146 16.12 -12.31 0.77
N SER A 147 15.01 -12.12 0.06
CA SER A 147 15.05 -12.02 -1.39
C SER A 147 15.58 -10.64 -1.78
N GLU A 148 16.27 -10.56 -2.91
CA GLU A 148 16.63 -9.28 -3.50
C GLU A 148 15.37 -8.39 -3.63
N GLY A 149 15.49 -7.10 -3.27
CA GLY A 149 14.33 -6.20 -3.24
C GLY A 149 13.55 -6.18 -1.93
N THR A 150 14.09 -6.74 -0.84
CA THR A 150 13.47 -6.67 0.49
C THR A 150 14.33 -5.93 1.50
N LEU A 151 13.67 -5.34 2.50
CA LEU A 151 14.28 -4.76 3.69
C LEU A 151 13.50 -5.20 4.93
N CYS A 152 14.17 -5.20 6.08
CA CYS A 152 13.54 -5.58 7.34
C CYS A 152 13.64 -4.48 8.38
N VAL A 153 12.50 -4.20 9.02
CA VAL A 153 12.41 -3.19 10.07
C VAL A 153 11.77 -3.76 11.31
N GLY A 154 12.24 -3.39 12.49
CA GLY A 154 11.63 -3.88 13.72
C GLY A 154 12.31 -3.36 14.97
N ASN A 155 11.62 -3.54 16.10
CA ASN A 155 12.10 -3.30 17.44
C ASN A 155 11.53 -4.41 18.35
N PRO A 156 12.10 -4.67 19.54
CA PRO A 156 11.47 -5.56 20.51
C PRO A 156 10.02 -5.14 20.79
N GLY A 157 9.05 -6.00 20.47
CA GLY A 157 7.61 -5.74 20.63
C GLY A 157 6.95 -4.93 19.49
N ALA A 158 7.71 -4.46 18.51
CA ALA A 158 7.18 -3.82 17.30
C ALA A 158 7.05 -4.86 16.18
N THR A 159 5.81 -5.26 15.89
CA THR A 159 5.53 -6.21 14.82
C THR A 159 4.37 -5.74 13.95
N ALA A 160 4.47 -5.98 12.64
CA ALA A 160 3.35 -5.89 11.73
C ALA A 160 2.53 -7.18 11.79
N CYS A 161 1.26 -7.08 11.43
CA CYS A 161 0.32 -8.17 11.49
C CYS A 161 -0.65 -8.13 10.30
N GLN A 162 -1.61 -9.07 10.25
CA GLN A 162 -2.59 -9.10 9.15
C GLN A 162 -3.33 -7.76 9.04
N GLY A 163 -3.39 -7.20 7.84
CA GLY A 163 -4.04 -5.92 7.56
C GLY A 163 -3.11 -4.71 7.57
N ASP A 164 -1.83 -4.87 7.96
CA ASP A 164 -0.79 -3.85 7.74
C ASP A 164 -0.19 -3.96 6.33
N SER A 165 -0.31 -5.13 5.71
CA SER A 165 0.11 -5.43 4.34
C SER A 165 -0.19 -4.31 3.34
N GLY A 166 0.80 -3.92 2.55
CA GLY A 166 0.68 -2.82 1.60
C GLY A 166 0.80 -1.42 2.21
N GLY A 167 0.82 -1.31 3.54
CA GLY A 167 1.03 -0.05 4.25
C GLY A 167 2.44 0.53 4.04
N PRO A 168 2.62 1.84 4.26
CA PRO A 168 3.91 2.50 4.06
C PRO A 168 4.90 2.21 5.18
N VAL A 169 6.17 2.10 4.78
CA VAL A 169 7.33 2.33 5.63
C VAL A 169 7.93 3.68 5.24
N VAL A 170 7.88 4.65 6.15
CA VAL A 170 8.29 6.04 5.92
C VAL A 170 9.58 6.33 6.65
N GLY A 171 10.54 6.95 5.97
CA GLY A 171 11.82 7.36 6.54
C GLY A 171 12.06 8.84 6.29
N ARG A 172 12.71 9.52 7.24
CA ARG A 172 13.02 10.95 7.12
C ARG A 172 14.49 11.16 6.78
N ILE A 173 14.76 11.80 5.65
CA ILE A 173 16.12 12.14 5.16
C ILE A 173 16.13 13.63 4.83
N ASP A 174 17.13 14.36 5.34
CA ASP A 174 17.31 15.80 5.11
C ASP A 174 16.03 16.64 5.36
N GLY A 175 15.30 16.25 6.41
CA GLY A 175 14.06 16.93 6.82
C GLY A 175 12.82 16.61 5.98
N SER A 176 12.92 15.72 4.99
CA SER A 176 11.82 15.30 4.12
C SER A 176 11.44 13.84 4.36
N ASP A 177 10.14 13.55 4.27
CA ASP A 177 9.62 12.19 4.43
C ASP A 177 9.63 11.46 3.07
N TRP A 178 10.16 10.24 3.06
CA TRP A 178 10.31 9.39 1.88
C TRP A 178 9.61 8.06 2.11
N LEU A 179 9.00 7.52 1.05
CA LEU A 179 8.51 6.14 1.06
C LEU A 179 9.69 5.20 0.82
N VAL A 180 10.08 4.49 1.87
CA VAL A 180 11.24 3.58 1.87
C VAL A 180 10.82 2.17 1.49
N GLY A 181 9.66 1.74 1.99
CA GLY A 181 9.20 0.38 1.81
C GLY A 181 7.69 0.23 1.79
N VAL A 182 7.25 -0.92 1.35
CA VAL A 182 5.86 -1.38 1.41
C VAL A 182 5.82 -2.58 2.34
N VAL A 183 4.97 -2.55 3.37
CA VAL A 183 4.83 -3.67 4.31
C VAL A 183 4.42 -4.92 3.53
N SER A 184 5.25 -5.96 3.64
CA SER A 184 5.08 -7.24 2.99
C SER A 184 4.90 -8.33 4.06
N PHE A 185 4.78 -9.57 3.61
CA PHE A 185 4.58 -10.74 4.46
C PHE A 185 5.90 -11.47 4.71
N GLY A 186 5.98 -12.16 5.84
CA GLY A 186 6.88 -13.31 5.96
C GLY A 186 6.68 -14.21 7.17
N MET A 187 5.74 -13.88 8.05
CA MET A 187 5.41 -14.73 9.19
C MET A 187 3.91 -15.00 9.29
N LYS A 188 3.57 -16.28 9.52
CA LYS A 188 2.19 -16.76 9.73
C LYS A 188 1.59 -16.29 11.07
N SER A 189 2.42 -15.68 11.93
CA SER A 189 2.05 -15.19 13.26
C SER A 189 2.62 -13.80 13.45
N CYS A 190 1.83 -12.94 14.07
CA CYS A 190 2.25 -11.61 14.51
C CYS A 190 3.12 -11.73 15.76
N GLY A 191 3.84 -10.68 16.16
CA GLY A 191 4.58 -10.69 17.43
C GLY A 191 5.94 -11.39 17.43
N THR A 192 6.42 -11.89 16.29
CA THR A 192 7.73 -12.56 16.17
C THR A 192 8.56 -11.98 15.03
N GLY A 193 9.83 -11.63 15.27
CA GLY A 193 10.78 -11.22 14.22
C GLY A 193 10.57 -9.80 13.66
N PRO A 194 11.51 -9.32 12.82
CA PRO A 194 11.36 -8.05 12.12
C PRO A 194 10.29 -8.12 11.03
N ILE A 195 9.71 -6.97 10.70
CA ILE A 195 8.74 -6.77 9.63
C ILE A 195 9.48 -6.81 8.29
N ILE A 196 9.09 -7.72 7.42
CA ILE A 196 9.63 -7.82 6.06
C ILE A 196 8.85 -6.86 5.17
N CYS A 197 9.58 -6.05 4.41
CA CYS A 197 9.02 -5.03 3.54
C CYS A 197 9.67 -5.12 2.16
N THR A 198 8.91 -4.79 1.13
CA THR A 198 9.45 -4.58 -0.21
C THR A 198 10.22 -3.26 -0.23
N ASP A 199 11.49 -3.26 -0.66
CA ASP A 199 12.32 -2.06 -0.79
C ASP A 199 11.92 -1.27 -2.04
N VAL A 200 11.31 -0.10 -1.85
CA VAL A 200 10.78 0.72 -2.94
C VAL A 200 11.87 1.19 -3.90
N ARG A 201 13.12 1.35 -3.44
CA ARG A 201 14.23 1.79 -4.28
C ARG A 201 14.45 0.85 -5.46
N MET A 202 14.31 -0.45 -5.21
CA MET A 202 14.56 -1.50 -6.21
C MET A 202 13.47 -1.58 -7.28
N TYR A 203 12.31 -0.94 -7.06
CA TYR A 203 11.16 -0.99 -7.95
C TYR A 203 10.80 0.38 -8.54
N ARG A 204 11.62 1.42 -8.36
CA ARG A 204 11.32 2.79 -8.82
C ARG A 204 11.01 2.88 -10.30
N GLU A 205 11.82 2.24 -11.13
CA GLU A 205 11.63 2.24 -12.59
C GLU A 205 10.31 1.58 -12.96
N TRP A 206 10.03 0.41 -12.38
CA TRP A 206 8.75 -0.29 -12.56
C TRP A 206 7.58 0.59 -12.11
N ILE A 207 7.64 1.20 -10.91
CA ILE A 207 6.57 2.08 -10.41
C ILE A 207 6.37 3.26 -11.35
N GLY A 208 7.45 3.92 -11.78
CA GLY A 208 7.40 5.06 -12.69
C GLY A 208 6.73 4.70 -14.02
N GLN A 209 7.17 3.61 -14.65
CA GLN A 209 6.59 3.15 -15.92
C GLN A 209 5.11 2.81 -15.76
N ARG A 210 4.73 2.09 -14.70
CA ARG A 210 3.34 1.67 -14.51
C ARG A 210 2.41 2.80 -14.12
N VAL A 211 2.89 3.82 -13.41
CA VAL A 211 2.11 5.05 -13.18
C VAL A 211 1.82 5.76 -14.50
N LEU A 212 2.77 5.80 -15.44
CA LEU A 212 2.54 6.36 -16.77
C LEU A 212 1.54 5.51 -17.56
N ASP A 213 1.72 4.19 -17.60
CA ASP A 213 0.81 3.27 -18.31
C ASP A 213 -0.63 3.39 -17.79
N LEU A 214 -0.82 3.45 -16.47
CA LEU A 214 -2.12 3.64 -15.83
C LEU A 214 -2.73 5.02 -16.14
N SER A 215 -1.90 6.05 -16.26
CA SER A 215 -2.35 7.39 -16.65
C SER A 215 -2.87 7.40 -18.08
N VAL A 216 -2.15 6.77 -19.01
CA VAL A 216 -2.58 6.60 -20.41
C VAL A 216 -3.88 5.79 -20.48
N TRP A 217 -3.91 4.62 -19.83
CA TRP A 217 -5.11 3.78 -19.78
C TRP A 217 -6.32 4.53 -19.22
N SER A 218 -6.13 5.34 -18.16
CA SER A 218 -7.23 6.13 -17.59
C SER A 218 -7.78 7.16 -18.57
N GLU A 219 -6.96 7.80 -19.39
CA GLU A 219 -7.43 8.79 -20.37
C GLU A 219 -8.14 8.13 -21.55
N GLU A 220 -7.63 7.00 -22.05
CA GLU A 220 -8.28 6.21 -23.10
C GLU A 220 -9.67 5.71 -22.65
N ASN A 221 -9.76 5.18 -21.42
CA ASN A 221 -11.01 4.60 -20.92
C ASN A 221 -12.02 5.65 -20.43
N LYS A 222 -11.59 6.88 -20.12
CA LYS A 222 -12.48 8.04 -19.94
C LYS A 222 -13.16 8.44 -21.25
N ALA A 223 -12.46 8.31 -22.39
CA ALA A 223 -13.05 8.63 -23.70
C ALA A 223 -14.14 7.61 -24.08
N ASP A 224 -13.95 6.33 -23.76
CA ASP A 224 -14.97 5.29 -23.96
C ASP A 224 -16.17 5.46 -23.01
N THR A 225 -15.97 5.88 -21.76
CA THR A 225 -17.10 6.20 -20.86
C THR A 225 -17.88 7.43 -21.33
N MET A 226 -17.23 8.43 -21.93
CA MET A 226 -17.92 9.57 -22.55
C MET A 226 -18.73 9.16 -23.80
N ILE A 227 -18.30 8.14 -24.54
CA ILE A 227 -19.07 7.58 -25.66
C ILE A 227 -20.27 6.78 -25.14
N ASP A 228 -20.10 5.95 -24.11
CA ASP A 228 -21.21 5.20 -23.51
C ASP A 228 -22.26 6.10 -22.82
N VAL A 229 -21.84 7.24 -22.27
CA VAL A 229 -22.76 8.25 -21.73
C VAL A 229 -23.56 8.96 -22.82
N TYR A 230 -23.03 9.12 -24.04
CA TYR A 230 -23.77 9.71 -25.17
C TYR A 230 -24.65 8.71 -25.93
N VAL A 231 -24.35 7.41 -25.89
CA VAL A 231 -25.14 6.38 -26.59
C VAL A 231 -26.38 5.95 -25.78
N GLN A 232 -26.44 6.19 -24.46
CA GLN A 232 -27.62 5.89 -23.64
C GLN A 232 -28.75 6.94 -23.64
N HIS A 233 -28.70 7.96 -24.52
CA HIS A 233 -29.79 8.94 -24.66
C HIS A 233 -30.50 8.93 -26.04
N TYR A 234 -30.24 7.93 -26.88
CA TYR A 234 -30.93 7.78 -28.17
C TYR A 234 -31.26 6.33 -28.56
N LEU A 235 -31.72 5.53 -27.60
CA LEU A 235 -32.47 4.28 -27.86
C LEU A 235 -33.65 4.14 -26.89
#